data_AF-A0A947M206-F1
#
_entry.id   AF-A0A947M206-F1
#
_cell.length_a   1.000
_cell.length_b   1.000
_cell.length_c   1.000
_cell.angle_alpha   90.00
_cell.angle_beta   90.00
_cell.angle_gamma   90.00
#
_symmetry.space_group_name_H-M   'P 1'
#
loop_
_entity.id
_entity.type
_entity.pdbx_description
1 polymer ?
#
loop_
_entity_poly.entity_id
_entity_poly.type
_entity_poly.pdbx_seq_one_letter_code
_entity_poly.pdbx_strand_id
1 'polypeptide(L)'
;MNEDFTDIEFHHGLPSHSFVDKKNEVRISLGRAATVPKAYAELQGRFGNILLGIQSCGMDQARLDQMCNLLRLNCETLRIDLLVTKSNRPFDSQWYYFGDIDGLLKAARSELVRPPFGTILHDQISSAINMLIRKPAP
;
A
#
# COMPACT_ATOMS: atom_id res chain seq x y z
N MET A 1 -11.56 16.15 -17.62
CA MET A 1 -10.19 15.60 -17.58
C MET A 1 -10.23 14.44 -16.61
N ASN A 2 -9.88 13.24 -17.07
CA ASN A 2 -10.11 11.97 -16.37
C ASN A 2 -9.28 11.90 -15.09
N GLU A 3 -9.96 11.93 -13.95
CA GLU A 3 -9.35 11.72 -12.63
C GLU A 3 -8.87 10.27 -12.53
N ASP A 4 -7.56 10.06 -12.53
CA ASP A 4 -6.74 9.14 -11.71
C ASP A 4 -7.29 7.78 -11.20
N PHE A 5 -8.32 7.19 -11.80
CA PHE A 5 -8.73 5.83 -11.46
C PHE A 5 -7.88 4.84 -12.24
N THR A 6 -6.85 4.29 -11.58
CA THR A 6 -6.13 3.15 -12.13
C THR A 6 -6.91 1.89 -11.80
N ASP A 7 -7.37 1.18 -12.84
CA ASP A 7 -8.01 -0.13 -12.72
C ASP A 7 -6.99 -1.20 -12.28
N ILE A 8 -6.61 -1.20 -11.01
CA ILE A 8 -5.93 -2.34 -10.38
C ILE A 8 -7.03 -3.27 -9.88
N GLU A 9 -7.32 -4.33 -10.63
CA GLU A 9 -8.21 -5.39 -10.17
C GLU A 9 -7.56 -6.18 -9.03
N PHE A 10 -7.83 -5.73 -7.80
CA PHE A 10 -7.38 -6.42 -6.59
C PHE A 10 -8.23 -7.67 -6.37
N HIS A 11 -7.85 -8.81 -6.94
CA HIS A 11 -8.39 -10.07 -6.43
C HIS A 11 -7.96 -10.18 -4.95
N HIS A 12 -8.95 -10.32 -4.06
CA HIS A 12 -8.75 -10.73 -2.68
C HIS A 12 -8.27 -12.20 -2.65
N GLY A 13 -7.13 -12.47 -3.26
CA GLY A 13 -6.46 -13.77 -3.24
C GLY A 13 -5.60 -13.84 -1.99
N LEU A 14 -6.24 -14.15 -0.86
CA LEU A 14 -5.66 -14.51 0.44
C LEU A 14 -5.02 -13.34 1.22
N PRO A 15 -5.65 -12.84 2.32
CA PRO A 15 -4.97 -11.97 3.25
C PRO A 15 -3.93 -12.81 3.96
N SER A 16 -2.69 -12.77 3.50
CA SER A 16 -1.59 -13.33 4.29
C SER A 16 -0.98 -12.16 5.03
N HIS A 17 -1.51 -11.98 6.25
CA HIS A 17 -1.17 -11.00 7.30
C HIS A 17 -1.97 -9.68 7.23
N SER A 18 -2.71 -9.40 8.29
CA SER A 18 -3.35 -8.11 8.55
C SER A 18 -2.97 -7.60 9.94
N PHE A 19 -2.80 -6.29 10.03
CA PHE A 19 -2.40 -5.58 11.23
C PHE A 19 -3.39 -4.46 11.50
N VAL A 20 -3.67 -4.20 12.76
CA VAL A 20 -4.51 -3.06 13.17
C VAL A 20 -3.65 -2.09 13.96
N ASP A 21 -3.46 -0.89 13.40
CA ASP A 21 -2.89 0.22 14.15
C ASP A 21 -4.01 0.90 14.94
N LYS A 22 -4.15 0.55 16.22
CA LYS A 22 -5.17 1.15 17.08
C LYS A 22 -4.96 2.64 17.32
N LYS A 23 -3.73 3.13 17.24
CA LYS A 23 -3.40 4.54 17.51
C LYS A 23 -3.77 5.43 16.32
N ASN A 24 -3.51 4.94 15.11
CA ASN A 24 -3.87 5.65 13.87
C ASN A 24 -5.22 5.22 13.30
N GLU A 25 -5.88 4.24 13.93
CA GLU A 25 -7.22 3.78 13.57
C GLU A 25 -7.33 3.31 12.11
N VAL A 26 -6.29 2.61 11.65
CA VAL A 26 -6.23 1.97 10.33
C VAL A 26 -5.91 0.50 10.42
N ARG A 27 -6.43 -0.26 9.45
CA ARG A 27 -6.06 -1.64 9.18
C ARG A 27 -5.14 -1.69 7.97
N ILE A 28 -4.04 -2.42 8.13
CA ILE A 28 -3.09 -2.72 7.07
C ILE A 28 -3.25 -4.19 6.69
N SER A 29 -3.37 -4.48 5.41
CA SER A 29 -3.48 -5.84 4.89
C SER A 29 -2.41 -6.07 3.84
N LEU A 30 -1.68 -7.18 3.93
CA LEU A 30 -0.71 -7.57 2.91
C LEU A 30 -1.28 -8.70 2.06
N GLY A 31 -0.97 -8.63 0.77
CA GLY A 31 -1.39 -9.63 -0.19
C GLY A 31 -0.55 -9.59 -1.45
N ARG A 32 -1.02 -10.32 -2.46
CA ARG A 32 -0.44 -10.32 -3.80
C ARG A 32 -1.45 -9.77 -4.79
N ALA A 33 -1.01 -8.88 -5.68
CA ALA A 33 -1.77 -8.46 -6.84
C ALA A 33 -1.89 -9.64 -7.81
N ALA A 34 -3.12 -10.01 -8.17
CA ALA A 34 -3.38 -11.03 -9.18
C ALA A 34 -3.13 -10.50 -10.59
N THR A 35 -3.56 -9.27 -10.85
CA THR A 35 -3.38 -8.56 -12.11
C THR A 35 -2.86 -7.16 -11.83
N VAL A 36 -1.78 -6.79 -12.51
CA VAL A 36 -1.17 -5.46 -12.45
C VAL A 36 -1.31 -4.84 -13.84
N PRO A 37 -1.84 -3.61 -13.97
CA PRO A 37 -1.94 -2.94 -15.26
C PRO A 37 -0.57 -2.86 -15.94
N LYS A 38 -0.53 -2.97 -17.28
CA LYS A 38 0.73 -2.95 -18.06
C LYS A 38 1.58 -1.71 -17.77
N ALA A 39 0.95 -0.58 -17.45
CA ALA A 39 1.62 0.66 -17.06
C ALA A 39 2.54 0.49 -15.83
N TYR A 40 2.30 -0.50 -14.98
CA TYR A 40 3.07 -0.79 -13.77
C TYR A 40 3.78 -2.14 -13.80
N ALA A 41 3.92 -2.74 -15.00
CA ALA A 41 4.65 -4.00 -15.16
C ALA A 41 6.13 -3.89 -14.75
N GLU A 42 6.73 -2.70 -14.88
CA GLU A 42 8.10 -2.47 -14.41
C GLU A 42 8.21 -2.58 -12.88
N LEU A 43 7.27 -1.97 -12.15
CA LEU A 43 7.20 -2.09 -10.69
C LEU A 43 7.03 -3.54 -10.27
N GLN A 44 6.16 -4.28 -10.98
CA GLN A 44 5.95 -5.70 -10.75
C GLN A 44 7.24 -6.52 -10.96
N GLY A 45 7.99 -6.25 -12.03
CA GLY A 45 9.25 -6.95 -12.31
C GLY A 45 10.33 -6.68 -11.26
N ARG A 46 10.36 -5.47 -10.70
CA ARG A 46 11.39 -5.03 -9.74
C ARG A 46 11.07 -5.38 -8.29
N PHE A 47 9.80 -5.24 -7.87
CA PHE A 47 9.37 -5.36 -6.48
C PHE A 47 8.43 -6.56 -6.24
N GLY A 48 8.11 -7.31 -7.29
CA GLY A 48 7.18 -8.43 -7.25
C GLY A 48 5.71 -7.98 -7.20
N ASN A 49 4.82 -8.94 -6.93
CA ASN A 49 3.38 -8.69 -6.92
C ASN A 49 2.86 -8.29 -5.53
N ILE A 50 3.71 -7.82 -4.62
CA ILE A 50 3.29 -7.57 -3.24
C ILE A 50 2.55 -6.25 -3.15
N LEU A 51 1.42 -6.27 -2.44
CA LEU A 51 0.57 -5.10 -2.29
C LEU A 51 0.18 -4.91 -0.83
N LEU A 52 0.14 -3.65 -0.42
CA LEU A 52 -0.27 -3.23 0.91
C LEU A 52 -1.57 -2.45 0.83
N GLY A 53 -2.64 -3.03 1.34
CA GLY A 53 -3.96 -2.42 1.47
C GLY A 53 -4.10 -1.67 2.79
N ILE A 54 -4.75 -0.52 2.76
CA ILE A 54 -4.99 0.36 3.90
C ILE A 54 -6.46 0.70 3.95
N GLN A 55 -7.08 0.40 5.08
CA GLN A 55 -8.48 0.65 5.33
C GLN A 55 -8.65 1.45 6.61
N SER A 56 -9.61 2.37 6.63
CA SER A 56 -10.05 2.94 7.90
C SER A 56 -10.64 1.84 8.81
N CYS A 57 -10.31 1.90 10.10
CA CYS A 57 -11.00 1.14 11.14
C CYS A 57 -11.38 2.04 12.34
N GLY A 58 -11.63 3.32 12.08
CA GLY A 58 -11.95 4.34 13.08
C GLY A 58 -11.54 5.74 12.64
N MET A 59 -10.51 5.84 11.79
CA MET A 59 -10.11 7.11 11.17
C MET A 59 -11.20 7.62 10.20
N ASP A 60 -11.48 8.92 10.20
CA ASP A 60 -12.32 9.52 9.17
C ASP A 60 -11.77 9.25 7.75
N GLN A 61 -12.65 8.89 6.81
CA GLN A 61 -12.22 8.50 5.46
C GLN A 61 -11.62 9.69 4.70
N ALA A 62 -12.14 10.91 4.88
CA ALA A 62 -11.57 12.09 4.21
C ALA A 62 -10.16 12.38 4.74
N ARG A 63 -9.94 12.17 6.04
CA ARG A 63 -8.60 12.23 6.63
C ARG A 63 -7.66 11.18 6.03
N LEU A 64 -8.10 9.93 5.91
CA LEU A 64 -7.29 8.87 5.28
C LEU A 64 -6.95 9.23 3.83
N ASP A 65 -7.95 9.70 3.07
CA ASP A 65 -7.77 10.13 1.67
C ASP A 65 -6.75 11.27 1.56
N GLN A 66 -6.81 12.26 2.46
CA GLN A 66 -5.84 13.35 2.50
C GLN A 66 -4.42 12.84 2.77
N MET A 67 -4.25 11.95 3.75
CA MET A 67 -2.95 11.39 4.10
C MET A 67 -2.34 10.57 2.96
N CYS A 68 -3.14 9.72 2.30
CA CYS A 68 -2.69 8.91 1.17
C CYS A 68 -2.34 9.77 -0.06
N ASN A 69 -3.11 10.83 -0.32
CA ASN A 69 -2.79 11.77 -1.40
C ASN A 69 -1.49 12.53 -1.13
N LEU A 70 -1.28 13.00 0.10
CA LEU A 70 -0.01 13.64 0.49
C LEU A 70 1.16 12.65 0.37
N LEU A 71 0.96 11.40 0.77
CA LEU A 71 1.97 10.36 0.62
C LEU A 71 2.34 10.14 -0.85
N ARG A 72 1.35 10.05 -1.75
CA ARG A 72 1.55 9.92 -3.20
C ARG A 72 2.50 11.00 -3.72
N LEU A 73 2.18 12.27 -3.43
CA LEU A 73 2.99 13.42 -3.85
C LEU A 73 4.42 13.39 -3.27
N ASN A 74 4.57 12.97 -2.01
CA ASN A 74 5.88 12.86 -1.39
C ASN A 74 6.73 11.75 -2.02
N CYS A 75 6.10 10.62 -2.39
CA CYS A 75 6.80 9.51 -3.06
C CYS A 75 7.30 9.95 -4.44
N GLU A 76 6.49 10.69 -5.21
CA GLU A 76 6.90 11.27 -6.49
C GLU A 76 8.10 12.22 -6.31
N THR A 77 8.05 13.09 -5.30
CA THR A 77 9.12 14.06 -5.00
C THR A 77 10.43 13.36 -4.61
N LEU A 78 10.35 12.32 -3.79
CA LEU A 78 11.50 11.56 -3.30
C LEU A 78 11.96 10.47 -4.27
N ARG A 79 11.29 10.33 -5.43
CA ARG A 79 11.54 9.26 -6.42
C ARG A 79 11.48 7.86 -5.80
N ILE A 80 10.52 7.65 -4.90
CA ILE A 80 10.19 6.32 -4.40
C ILE A 80 9.25 5.69 -5.44
N ASP A 81 9.68 4.58 -6.03
CA ASP A 81 8.93 3.84 -7.06
C ASP A 81 7.72 3.13 -6.46
N LEU A 82 6.74 3.89 -6.01
CA LEU A 82 5.55 3.42 -5.30
C LEU A 82 4.28 3.99 -5.94
N LEU A 83 3.42 3.10 -6.40
CA LEU A 83 2.06 3.42 -6.78
C LEU A 83 1.19 3.49 -5.53
N VAL A 84 0.56 4.65 -5.32
CA VAL A 84 -0.41 4.90 -4.25
C VAL A 84 -1.75 5.23 -4.91
N THR A 85 -2.72 4.32 -4.80
CA THR A 85 -4.03 4.48 -5.47
C THR A 85 -5.19 4.12 -4.55
N LYS A 86 -6.35 4.70 -4.80
CA LYS A 86 -7.60 4.32 -4.14
C LYS A 86 -8.27 3.19 -4.93
N SER A 87 -9.03 2.36 -4.23
CA SER A 87 -9.87 1.36 -4.88
C SER A 87 -10.87 2.02 -5.82
N ASN A 88 -11.04 1.44 -7.00
CA ASN A 88 -12.04 1.82 -8.00
C ASN A 88 -13.38 1.05 -7.82
N ARG A 89 -13.44 0.11 -6.86
CA ARG A 89 -14.62 -0.72 -6.65
C ARG A 89 -15.74 0.06 -5.95
N PRO A 90 -17.00 -0.13 -6.37
CA PRO A 90 -18.15 0.40 -5.64
C PRO A 90 -18.08 -0.03 -4.16
N PHE A 91 -18.25 0.93 -3.25
CA PHE A 91 -18.28 0.71 -1.80
C PHE A 91 -16.97 0.22 -1.16
N ASP A 92 -15.85 0.17 -1.88
CA ASP A 92 -14.53 -0.10 -1.32
C ASP A 92 -13.77 1.22 -1.10
N SER A 93 -13.45 1.52 0.16
CA SER A 93 -12.75 2.75 0.53
C SER A 93 -11.26 2.56 0.80
N GLN A 94 -10.73 1.40 0.43
CA GLN A 94 -9.33 1.05 0.63
C GLN A 94 -8.39 1.83 -0.29
N TRP A 95 -7.19 2.07 0.25
CA TRP A 95 -6.02 2.51 -0.50
C TRP A 95 -5.05 1.37 -0.67
N TYR A 96 -4.34 1.36 -1.79
CA TYR A 96 -3.40 0.31 -2.16
C TYR A 96 -2.05 0.91 -2.50
N TYR A 97 -1.00 0.34 -1.90
CA TYR A 97 0.38 0.68 -2.15
C TYR A 97 1.06 -0.49 -2.87
N PHE A 98 1.71 -0.21 -4.00
CA PHE A 98 2.33 -1.22 -4.87
C PHE A 98 3.69 -0.72 -5.41
N GLY A 99 4.76 -1.51 -5.24
CA GLY A 99 6.13 -1.10 -5.63
C GLY A 99 7.10 -1.13 -4.44
N ASP A 100 7.92 -0.09 -4.30
CA ASP A 100 9.00 -0.01 -3.30
C ASP A 100 8.49 0.27 -1.86
N ILE A 101 7.85 -0.72 -1.25
CA ILE A 101 7.35 -0.61 0.13
C ILE A 101 8.52 -0.50 1.13
N ASP A 102 9.65 -1.17 0.90
CA ASP A 102 10.80 -1.05 1.80
C ASP A 102 11.43 0.34 1.72
N GLY A 103 11.50 0.94 0.53
CA GLY A 103 11.90 2.35 0.34
C GLY A 103 10.96 3.30 1.07
N LEU A 104 9.63 3.09 0.97
CA LEU A 104 8.63 3.82 1.73
C LEU A 104 8.88 3.73 3.25
N LEU A 105 9.07 2.52 3.78
CA LEU A 105 9.27 2.30 5.22
C LEU A 105 10.57 2.93 5.72
N LYS A 106 11.64 2.91 4.92
CA LYS A 106 12.91 3.60 5.22
C LYS A 106 12.71 5.12 5.25
N ALA A 107 12.05 5.67 4.24
CA ALA A 107 11.74 7.10 4.19
C ALA A 107 10.85 7.53 5.37
N ALA A 108 9.92 6.68 5.80
CA ALA A 108 9.04 6.94 6.93
C ALA A 108 9.79 6.93 8.27
N ARG A 109 10.78 6.02 8.44
CA ARG A 109 11.67 6.01 9.62
C ARG A 109 12.53 7.28 9.70
N SER A 110 12.94 7.80 8.55
CA SER A 110 13.68 9.06 8.44
C SER A 110 12.79 10.31 8.46
N GLU A 111 11.49 10.15 8.75
CA GLU A 111 10.50 11.24 8.80
C GLU A 111 10.33 12.04 7.50
N LEU A 112 10.83 11.52 6.37
CA LEU A 112 10.71 12.15 5.05
C LEU A 112 9.31 11.99 4.46
N VAL A 113 8.62 10.93 4.84
CA VAL A 113 7.23 10.66 4.47
C VAL A 113 6.43 10.22 5.69
N ARG A 114 5.12 10.42 5.67
CA ARG A 114 4.21 10.07 6.76
C ARG A 114 3.07 9.19 6.24
N PRO A 115 3.24 7.86 6.25
CA PRO A 115 2.13 6.96 5.94
C PRO A 115 1.03 7.07 7.01
N PRO A 116 -0.21 6.61 6.73
CA PRO A 116 -1.33 6.68 7.66
C PRO A 116 -1.27 5.65 8.80
N PHE A 117 -0.12 5.02 9.01
CA PHE A 117 0.14 4.04 10.06
C PHE A 117 1.45 4.36 10.77
N GLY A 118 1.59 3.87 12.00
CA GLY A 118 2.70 4.15 12.88
C GLY A 118 3.93 3.28 12.61
N THR A 119 5.07 3.77 13.10
CA THR A 119 6.38 3.11 13.00
C THR A 119 6.41 1.72 13.63
N ILE A 120 5.54 1.46 14.61
CA ILE A 120 5.40 0.13 15.25
C ILE A 120 5.03 -0.98 14.26
N LEU A 121 4.33 -0.63 13.17
CA LEU A 121 3.97 -1.59 12.14
C LEU A 121 5.07 -1.78 11.09
N HIS A 122 6.10 -0.93 11.03
CA HIS A 122 7.10 -0.99 9.97
C HIS A 122 7.85 -2.33 9.96
N ASP A 123 8.32 -2.78 11.12
CA ASP A 123 9.04 -4.07 11.23
C ASP A 123 8.10 -5.26 10.97
N GLN A 124 6.82 -5.15 11.35
CA GLN A 124 5.81 -6.18 11.11
C GLN A 124 5.51 -6.31 9.61
N ILE A 125 5.37 -5.18 8.92
CA ILE A 125 5.15 -5.12 7.47
C ILE A 125 6.36 -5.72 6.75
N SER A 126 7.59 -5.25 7.04
CA SER A 126 8.80 -5.80 6.40
C SER A 126 8.98 -7.30 6.65
N SER A 127 8.68 -7.79 7.85
CA SER A 127 8.74 -9.23 8.16
C SER A 127 7.72 -10.03 7.35
N ALA A 128 6.48 -9.56 7.25
CA ALA A 128 5.43 -10.22 6.48
C ALA A 128 5.70 -10.19 4.97
N ILE A 129 6.27 -9.10 4.43
CA ILE A 129 6.74 -9.02 3.04
C ILE A 129 7.78 -10.12 2.77
N ASN A 130 8.77 -10.27 3.65
CA ASN A 130 9.80 -11.30 3.52
C ASN A 130 9.21 -12.73 3.56
N MET A 131 8.18 -12.97 4.37
CA MET A 131 7.46 -14.25 4.38
C MET A 131 6.70 -14.50 3.08
N LEU A 132 6.06 -13.46 2.53
CA LEU A 132 5.35 -13.55 1.25
C LEU A 132 6.30 -13.86 0.09
N ILE A 133 7.50 -13.25 0.05
CA ILE A 133 8.50 -13.55 -0.98
C ILE A 133 8.93 -15.02 -0.94
N ARG A 134 9.13 -15.57 0.27
CA ARG A 134 9.63 -16.94 0.47
C ARG A 134 8.61 -18.04 0.19
N LYS A 135 7.31 -17.73 0.22
CA LYS A 135 6.25 -18.68 -0.15
C LYS A 135 5.85 -18.46 -1.61
N PRO A 136 6.29 -19.28 -2.57
CA PRO A 136 5.75 -19.22 -3.92
C PRO A 136 4.22 -19.43 -3.87
N ALA A 137 3.49 -18.75 -4.74
CA ALA A 137 2.04 -18.94 -4.86
C ALA A 137 1.77 -20.44 -5.16
N PRO A 138 0.70 -21.04 -4.58
CA PRO A 138 0.32 -22.41 -4.87
C PRO A 138 -0.05 -22.60 -6.35
#